data_AF-A0A7C2F5E6-F1
#
_entry.id   AF-A0A7C2F5E6-F1
#
_cell.length_a   1.000
_cell.length_b   1.000
_cell.length_c   1.000
_cell.angle_alpha   90.00
_cell.angle_beta   90.00
_cell.angle_gamma   90.00
#
_symmetry.space_group_name_H-M   'P 1'
#
loop_
_entity.id
_entity.type
_entity.pdbx_description
1 polymer ?
#
loop_
_entity_poly.entity_id
_entity_poly.type
_entity_poly.pdbx_seq_one_letter_code
_entity_poly.pdbx_strand_id
1 'polypeptide(L)'
;MSAQYGYLSYINGIESIFSAATQNETTALFTFYNDSLTVRVINNGPLRIVNRVGTTTVYLDTTPDGDFNNPDSFRDGMPVMTSTFRHQVILDTGTNQFTTTFVNTITSADFFTFGNHNVRLGKVGQRFRTIVFGRQNAAGASPAQFVIAGYVPGGDLTR
;
A
#
# COMPACT_ATOMS: atom_id res chain seq x y z
N MET A 1 0.36 -3.95 -17.00
CA MET A 1 0.36 -3.12 -15.78
C MET A 1 -0.42 -3.86 -14.71
N SER A 2 -0.15 -3.63 -13.43
CA SER A 2 -0.85 -4.27 -12.30
C SER A 2 -1.06 -3.22 -11.21
N ALA A 3 -2.29 -3.11 -10.74
CA ALA A 3 -2.65 -2.29 -9.59
C ALA A 3 -2.61 -3.12 -8.30
N GLN A 4 -2.19 -2.50 -7.19
CA GLN A 4 -2.47 -2.99 -5.84
C GLN A 4 -3.00 -1.82 -5.03
N TYR A 5 -4.07 -2.01 -4.28
CA TYR A 5 -4.72 -0.93 -3.55
C TYR A 5 -5.29 -1.46 -2.24
N GLY A 6 -5.60 -0.54 -1.33
CA GLY A 6 -6.13 -0.87 -0.02
C GLY A 6 -5.99 0.30 0.94
N TYR A 7 -5.98 0.00 2.23
CA TYR A 7 -5.88 1.00 3.28
C TYR A 7 -4.73 0.73 4.26
N LEU A 8 -4.33 1.78 4.97
CA LEU A 8 -3.34 1.71 6.03
C LEU A 8 -4.03 1.34 7.34
N SER A 9 -3.49 0.36 8.05
CA SER A 9 -3.96 -0.03 9.38
C SER A 9 -3.09 0.48 10.52
N TYR A 10 -2.01 1.18 10.19
CA TYR A 10 -1.13 1.84 11.15
C TYR A 10 -0.30 2.94 10.48
N ILE A 11 -0.18 4.09 11.16
CA ILE A 11 0.75 5.17 10.81
C ILE A 11 1.42 5.63 12.09
N ASN A 12 2.75 5.56 12.15
CA ASN A 12 3.47 6.01 13.35
C ASN A 12 3.23 7.52 13.59
N GLY A 13 2.76 7.85 14.78
CA GLY A 13 2.38 9.22 15.17
C GLY A 13 0.92 9.61 14.90
N ILE A 14 0.09 8.71 14.35
CA ILE A 14 -1.35 8.96 14.15
C ILE A 14 -2.16 7.81 14.75
N GLU A 15 -2.97 8.10 15.78
CA GLU A 15 -3.72 7.06 16.50
C GLU A 15 -5.07 6.74 15.87
N SER A 16 -5.81 7.76 15.40
CA SER A 16 -7.13 7.60 14.80
C SER A 16 -7.04 7.68 13.28
N ILE A 17 -6.89 6.53 12.62
CA ILE A 17 -6.84 6.43 11.15
C ILE A 17 -8.11 5.81 10.55
N PHE A 18 -9.13 5.59 11.38
CA PHE A 18 -10.47 5.15 10.99
C PHE A 18 -11.51 6.14 11.50
N SER A 19 -12.54 6.42 10.69
CA SER A 19 -13.63 7.35 11.01
C SER A 19 -14.68 6.77 11.97
N ALA A 20 -14.70 5.46 12.17
CA ALA A 20 -15.67 4.75 13.00
C ALA A 20 -15.04 3.58 13.76
N ALA A 21 -15.81 2.95 14.64
CA ALA A 21 -15.36 1.83 15.47
C ALA A 21 -15.05 0.56 14.65
N THR A 22 -15.81 0.31 13.58
CA THR A 22 -15.47 -0.72 12.60
C THR A 22 -14.20 -0.28 11.89
N GLN A 23 -13.19 -1.16 11.81
CA GLN A 23 -11.91 -0.87 11.15
C GLN A 23 -11.79 -1.69 9.86
N ASN A 24 -12.14 -1.07 8.74
CA ASN A 24 -12.19 -1.69 7.41
C ASN A 24 -12.00 -0.63 6.31
N GLU A 25 -12.11 -1.04 5.05
CA GLU A 25 -11.98 -0.17 3.87
C GLU A 25 -13.00 0.98 3.85
N THR A 26 -14.23 0.75 4.31
CA THR A 26 -15.30 1.76 4.31
C THR A 26 -15.16 2.80 5.43
N THR A 27 -14.14 2.70 6.27
CA THR A 27 -13.92 3.59 7.41
C THR A 27 -12.48 4.10 7.48
N ALA A 28 -11.57 3.60 6.64
CA ALA A 28 -10.16 3.96 6.67
C ALA A 28 -9.94 5.35 6.07
N LEU A 29 -9.37 6.25 6.86
CA LEU A 29 -9.06 7.62 6.44
C LEU A 29 -7.81 7.71 5.55
N PHE A 30 -7.00 6.64 5.52
CA PHE A 30 -5.80 6.59 4.69
C PHE A 30 -5.80 5.37 3.78
N THR A 31 -5.83 5.63 2.49
CA THR A 31 -5.81 4.62 1.43
C THR A 31 -4.50 4.68 0.66
N PHE A 32 -4.17 3.61 -0.06
CA PHE A 32 -3.03 3.61 -0.96
C PHE A 32 -3.39 2.97 -2.30
N TYR A 33 -2.70 3.43 -3.34
CA TYR A 33 -2.77 2.88 -4.68
C TYR A 33 -1.37 2.73 -5.27
N ASN A 34 -1.06 1.54 -5.76
CA ASN A 34 0.18 1.19 -6.42
C ASN A 34 -0.06 0.95 -7.90
N ASP A 35 0.53 1.78 -8.74
CA ASP A 35 0.60 1.55 -10.18
C ASP A 35 1.93 0.91 -10.54
N SER A 36 1.89 -0.26 -11.19
CA SER A 36 3.10 -1.02 -11.45
C SER A 36 3.23 -1.57 -12.87
N LEU A 37 4.48 -1.58 -13.33
CA LEU A 37 4.90 -2.22 -14.57
C LEU A 37 5.78 -3.43 -14.24
N THR A 38 5.42 -4.60 -14.78
CA THR A 38 6.28 -5.78 -14.73
C THR A 38 7.46 -5.58 -15.68
N VAL A 39 8.67 -5.59 -15.14
CA VAL A 39 9.91 -5.43 -15.91
C VAL A 39 10.60 -6.75 -16.20
N ARG A 40 10.36 -7.77 -15.38
CA ARG A 40 10.97 -9.10 -15.57
C ARG A 40 10.17 -10.19 -14.89
N VAL A 41 10.08 -11.35 -15.54
CA VAL A 41 9.63 -12.60 -14.95
C VAL A 41 10.73 -13.64 -15.11
N ILE A 42 11.04 -14.38 -14.05
CA ILE A 42 12.00 -15.48 -14.04
C ILE A 42 11.30 -16.70 -13.47
N ASN A 43 11.31 -17.81 -14.19
CA ASN A 43 10.80 -19.10 -13.69
C ASN A 43 12.01 -20.00 -13.43
N ASN A 44 12.08 -20.60 -12.23
CA ASN A 44 13.13 -21.51 -11.83
C ASN A 44 12.54 -22.65 -10.99
N GLY A 45 12.22 -23.77 -11.65
CA GLY A 45 11.48 -24.86 -11.01
C GLY A 45 10.13 -24.38 -10.48
N PRO A 46 9.76 -24.66 -9.21
CA PRO A 46 8.50 -24.20 -8.62
C PRO A 46 8.51 -22.70 -8.27
N LEU A 47 9.63 -22.00 -8.43
CA LEU A 47 9.72 -20.58 -8.10
C LEU A 47 9.45 -19.70 -9.32
N ARG A 48 8.51 -18.77 -9.15
CA ARG A 48 8.24 -17.68 -10.08
C ARG A 48 8.61 -16.35 -9.43
N ILE A 49 9.58 -15.67 -10.02
CA ILE A 49 10.08 -14.38 -9.54
C ILE A 49 9.59 -13.28 -10.48
N VAL A 50 8.88 -12.30 -9.95
CA VAL A 50 8.33 -11.17 -10.72
C VAL A 50 8.92 -9.88 -10.19
N ASN A 51 9.62 -9.15 -11.05
CA ASN A 51 10.16 -7.84 -10.73
C ASN A 51 9.28 -6.76 -11.37
N ARG A 52 8.96 -5.74 -10.59
CA ARG A 52 8.17 -4.58 -11.01
C ARG A 52 8.83 -3.28 -10.58
N VAL A 53 8.51 -2.22 -11.31
CA VAL A 53 8.74 -0.83 -10.90
C VAL A 53 7.40 -0.11 -10.91
N GLY A 54 7.24 0.93 -10.11
CA GLY A 54 5.98 1.62 -10.02
C GLY A 54 5.98 2.81 -9.08
N THR A 55 4.79 3.32 -8.82
CA THR A 55 4.52 4.41 -7.89
C THR A 55 3.52 3.96 -6.84
N THR A 56 3.76 4.32 -5.60
CA THR A 56 2.78 4.23 -4.50
C THR A 56 2.33 5.65 -4.18
N THR A 57 1.02 5.87 -4.20
CA THR A 57 0.42 7.09 -3.66
C THR A 57 -0.43 6.72 -2.45
N VAL A 58 -0.28 7.49 -1.38
CA VAL A 58 -1.12 7.45 -0.18
C VAL A 58 -2.05 8.65 -0.22
N TYR A 59 -3.32 8.39 0.04
CA TYR A 59 -4.38 9.40 0.02
C TYR A 59 -4.97 9.56 1.42
N LEU A 60 -5.33 10.79 1.76
CA LEU A 60 -6.20 11.12 2.88
C LEU A 60 -7.62 11.24 2.33
N ASP A 61 -8.49 10.36 2.79
CA ASP A 61 -9.91 10.36 2.45
C ASP A 61 -10.73 10.79 3.67
N THR A 62 -11.33 11.97 3.60
CA THR A 62 -12.15 12.53 4.69
C THR A 62 -13.58 11.99 4.70
N THR A 63 -13.98 11.27 3.65
CA THR A 63 -15.31 10.69 3.47
C THR A 63 -15.16 9.23 3.05
N PRO A 64 -14.59 8.37 3.93
CA PRO A 64 -14.16 7.02 3.55
C PRO A 64 -15.32 6.18 3.00
N ASP A 65 -15.11 5.64 1.80
CA ASP A 65 -16.09 4.83 1.06
C ASP A 65 -15.43 3.67 0.28
N GLY A 66 -14.22 3.26 0.67
CA GLY A 66 -13.43 2.24 -0.01
C GLY A 66 -14.22 0.97 -0.34
N ASP A 67 -14.07 0.45 -1.56
CA ASP A 67 -14.70 -0.78 -2.06
C ASP A 67 -13.69 -1.59 -2.85
N PHE A 68 -13.36 -2.80 -2.38
CA PHE A 68 -12.40 -3.67 -3.07
C PHE A 68 -12.82 -4.07 -4.50
N ASN A 69 -14.12 -3.95 -4.84
CA ASN A 69 -14.63 -4.18 -6.20
C ASN A 69 -14.48 -2.95 -7.10
N ASN A 70 -14.20 -1.77 -6.53
CA ASN A 70 -13.96 -0.53 -7.24
C ASN A 70 -12.56 0.03 -6.86
N PRO A 71 -11.48 -0.36 -7.56
CA PRO A 71 -10.13 0.12 -7.29
C PRO A 71 -10.01 1.65 -7.17
N ASP A 72 -10.85 2.39 -7.89
CA ASP A 72 -10.78 3.85 -7.95
C ASP A 72 -11.19 4.53 -6.64
N SER A 73 -11.97 3.86 -5.78
CA SER A 73 -12.33 4.35 -4.44
C SER A 73 -11.16 4.38 -3.45
N PHE A 74 -9.96 3.92 -3.84
CA PHE A 74 -8.76 3.99 -3.00
C PHE A 74 -7.81 5.10 -3.46
N ARG A 75 -8.23 5.93 -4.42
CA ARG A 75 -7.42 7.01 -5.01
C ARG A 75 -8.22 8.28 -5.32
N ASP A 76 -9.38 8.42 -4.71
CA ASP A 76 -10.30 9.55 -4.80
C ASP A 76 -10.11 10.59 -3.68
N GLY A 77 -9.39 10.25 -2.62
CA GLY A 77 -8.94 11.19 -1.60
C GLY A 77 -7.84 12.17 -2.07
N MET A 78 -7.35 12.98 -1.13
CA MET A 78 -6.25 13.93 -1.37
C MET A 78 -4.88 13.20 -1.29
N PRO A 79 -4.01 13.27 -2.31
CA PRO A 79 -2.66 12.70 -2.22
C PRO A 79 -1.85 13.39 -1.11
N VAL A 80 -1.33 12.61 -0.15
CA VAL A 80 -0.52 13.11 0.97
C VAL A 80 0.93 12.60 0.96
N MET A 81 1.19 11.52 0.22
CA MET A 81 2.55 11.04 -0.03
C MET A 81 2.60 10.27 -1.34
N THR A 82 3.66 10.47 -2.10
CA THR A 82 3.97 9.67 -3.29
C THR A 82 5.39 9.15 -3.20
N SER A 83 5.59 7.90 -3.62
CA SER A 83 6.92 7.29 -3.74
C SER A 83 7.05 6.50 -5.03
N THR A 84 8.28 6.37 -5.51
CA THR A 84 8.62 5.35 -6.51
C THR A 84 9.07 4.09 -5.82
N PHE A 85 8.86 2.93 -6.44
CA PHE A 85 9.31 1.66 -5.89
C PHE A 85 9.97 0.74 -6.89
N ARG A 86 10.84 -0.11 -6.34
CA ARG A 86 11.20 -1.41 -6.92
C ARG A 86 10.56 -2.51 -6.08
N HIS A 87 9.95 -3.46 -6.76
CA HIS A 87 9.14 -4.52 -6.17
C HIS A 87 9.60 -5.87 -6.72
N GLN A 88 9.85 -6.84 -5.84
CA GLN A 88 10.06 -8.24 -6.22
C GLN A 88 9.07 -9.14 -5.49
N VAL A 89 8.36 -9.98 -6.24
CA VAL A 89 7.60 -11.12 -5.72
C VAL A 89 8.40 -12.39 -5.99
N ILE A 90 8.52 -13.24 -4.99
CA ILE A 90 8.95 -14.62 -5.13
C ILE A 90 7.75 -15.48 -4.73
N LEU A 91 7.17 -16.19 -5.70
CA LEU A 91 6.03 -17.09 -5.52
C LEU A 91 6.51 -18.53 -5.70
N ASP A 92 6.24 -19.39 -4.72
CA ASP A 92 6.31 -20.82 -4.87
C ASP A 92 4.96 -21.34 -5.41
N THR A 93 4.96 -21.80 -6.66
CA THR A 93 3.75 -22.27 -7.35
C THR A 93 3.29 -23.66 -6.90
N GLY A 94 4.11 -24.39 -6.13
CA GLY A 94 3.71 -25.66 -5.53
C GLY A 94 2.91 -25.50 -4.24
N THR A 95 3.27 -24.50 -3.43
CA THR A 95 2.64 -24.24 -2.12
C THR A 95 1.69 -23.02 -2.13
N ASN A 96 1.78 -22.19 -3.17
CA ASN A 96 1.20 -20.86 -3.29
C ASN A 96 1.70 -19.86 -2.25
N GLN A 97 2.82 -20.15 -1.57
CA GLN A 97 3.44 -19.20 -0.65
C GLN A 97 4.21 -18.14 -1.43
N PHE A 98 4.20 -16.90 -0.93
CA PHE A 98 4.95 -15.82 -1.54
C PHE A 98 5.65 -14.96 -0.50
N THR A 99 6.75 -14.36 -0.95
CA THR A 99 7.40 -13.23 -0.30
C THR A 99 7.46 -12.08 -1.28
N THR A 100 7.08 -10.90 -0.83
CA THR A 100 7.13 -9.68 -1.61
C THR A 100 7.96 -8.64 -0.89
N THR A 101 8.88 -7.98 -1.59
CA THR A 101 9.62 -6.83 -1.06
C THR A 101 9.34 -5.59 -1.91
N PHE A 102 9.01 -4.49 -1.24
CA PHE A 102 8.97 -3.15 -1.81
C PHE A 102 10.13 -2.35 -1.26
N VAL A 103 10.90 -1.69 -2.13
CA VAL A 103 11.85 -0.65 -1.75
C VAL A 103 11.35 0.65 -2.34
N ASN A 104 10.81 1.50 -1.47
CA ASN A 104 10.21 2.78 -1.82
C ASN A 104 11.21 3.92 -1.61
N THR A 105 11.09 4.96 -2.43
CA THR A 105 11.76 6.25 -2.26
C THR A 105 10.71 7.35 -2.42
N ILE A 106 10.47 8.12 -1.36
CA ILE A 106 9.46 9.18 -1.35
C ILE A 106 9.87 10.27 -2.34
N THR A 107 8.96 10.63 -3.24
CA THR A 107 9.13 11.65 -4.27
C THR A 107 8.29 12.89 -4.02
N SER A 108 7.19 12.77 -3.28
CA SER A 108 6.39 13.89 -2.77
C SER A 108 5.86 13.57 -1.38
N ALA A 109 5.86 14.57 -0.49
CA ALA A 109 5.26 14.48 0.84
C ALA A 109 5.01 15.90 1.34
N ASP A 110 3.76 16.35 1.24
CA ASP A 110 3.34 17.66 1.70
C ASP A 110 2.73 17.59 3.10
N PHE A 111 2.74 18.72 3.79
CA PHE A 111 2.03 18.86 5.04
C PHE A 111 0.52 18.90 4.77
N PHE A 112 -0.26 18.23 5.62
CA PHE A 112 -1.71 18.27 5.61
C PHE A 112 -2.24 18.36 7.04
N THR A 113 -3.43 18.94 7.17
CA THR A 113 -4.13 19.00 8.45
C THR A 113 -4.85 17.68 8.70
N PHE A 114 -4.64 17.11 9.89
CA PHE A 114 -5.35 15.93 10.35
C PHE A 114 -5.71 16.09 11.83
N GLY A 115 -7.01 16.15 12.12
CA GLY A 115 -7.50 16.62 13.40
C GLY A 115 -6.98 18.05 13.69
N ASN A 116 -6.29 18.21 14.82
CA ASN A 116 -5.68 19.48 15.22
C ASN A 116 -4.17 19.57 14.92
N HIS A 117 -3.64 18.64 14.12
CA HIS A 117 -2.21 18.54 13.85
C HIS A 117 -1.89 18.82 12.37
N ASN A 118 -0.74 19.44 12.14
CA ASN A 118 -0.12 19.48 10.83
C ASN A 118 0.84 18.30 10.70
N VAL A 119 0.56 17.41 9.77
CA VAL A 119 1.22 16.11 9.63
C VAL A 119 1.86 16.02 8.24
N ARG A 120 3.01 15.36 8.14
CA ARG A 120 3.61 14.97 6.86
C ARG A 120 4.10 13.53 6.94
N LEU A 121 3.74 12.69 5.97
CA LEU A 121 4.18 11.29 5.93
C LEU A 121 5.59 11.17 5.33
N GLY A 122 6.60 11.17 6.19
CA GLY A 122 8.01 11.07 5.79
C GLY A 122 8.58 12.33 5.14
N LYS A 123 9.65 12.17 4.36
CA LYS A 123 10.37 13.26 3.66
C LYS A 123 10.74 12.84 2.25
N VAL A 124 10.74 13.79 1.31
CA VAL A 124 11.29 13.56 -0.04
C VAL A 124 12.72 13.03 0.05
N GLY A 125 13.01 11.97 -0.71
CA GLY A 125 14.28 11.23 -0.70
C GLY A 125 14.40 10.17 0.40
N GLN A 126 13.52 10.16 1.40
CA GLN A 126 13.49 9.09 2.40
C GLN A 126 13.15 7.75 1.75
N ARG A 127 13.88 6.72 2.18
CA ARG A 127 13.70 5.35 1.70
C ARG A 127 13.12 4.49 2.79
N PHE A 128 12.24 3.57 2.40
CA PHE A 128 11.70 2.57 3.31
C PHE A 128 11.49 1.25 2.58
N ARG A 129 11.40 0.18 3.37
CA ARG A 129 11.24 -1.17 2.87
C ARG A 129 10.05 -1.83 3.55
N THR A 130 9.19 -2.41 2.75
CA THR A 130 8.08 -3.25 3.22
C THR A 130 8.31 -4.67 2.73
N ILE A 131 8.18 -5.63 3.63
CA ILE A 131 8.25 -7.05 3.28
C ILE A 131 6.90 -7.66 3.66
N VAL A 132 6.29 -8.35 2.71
CA VAL A 132 5.00 -9.02 2.88
C VAL A 132 5.22 -10.50 2.65
N PHE A 133 4.71 -11.32 3.57
CA PHE A 133 4.70 -12.76 3.44
C PHE A 133 3.24 -13.21 3.41
N GLY A 134 2.95 -14.24 2.63
CA GLY A 134 1.61 -14.79 2.64
C GLY A 134 1.49 -16.03 1.80
N ARG A 135 0.25 -16.44 1.60
CA ARG A 135 -0.13 -17.53 0.73
C ARG A 135 -1.27 -17.05 -0.15
N GLN A 136 -1.16 -17.26 -1.45
CA GLN A 136 -2.27 -17.01 -2.36
C GLN A 136 -3.39 -18.01 -2.06
N ASN A 137 -4.63 -17.53 -2.02
CA ASN A 137 -5.80 -18.39 -1.93
C ASN A 137 -5.82 -19.40 -3.09
N ALA A 138 -6.43 -20.57 -2.85
CA ALA A 138 -6.62 -21.56 -3.90
C ALA A 138 -7.41 -20.94 -5.08
N ALA A 139 -7.15 -21.42 -6.29
CA ALA A 139 -7.89 -20.98 -7.48
C ALA A 139 -9.40 -21.14 -7.25
N GLY A 140 -10.17 -20.04 -7.42
CA GLY A 140 -11.62 -20.01 -7.21
C GLY A 140 -12.09 -19.53 -5.82
N ALA A 141 -11.19 -19.28 -4.87
CA ALA A 141 -11.54 -18.67 -3.58
C ALA A 141 -11.51 -17.13 -3.63
N SER A 142 -12.43 -16.49 -2.90
CA SER A 142 -12.56 -15.04 -2.79
C SER A 142 -11.96 -14.51 -1.47
N PRO A 143 -11.22 -13.39 -1.47
CA PRO A 143 -10.81 -12.62 -2.65
C PRO A 143 -9.78 -13.40 -3.47
N ALA A 144 -9.89 -13.31 -4.80
CA ALA A 144 -8.95 -13.91 -5.74
C ALA A 144 -7.57 -13.20 -5.73
N GLN A 145 -7.42 -12.16 -4.92
CA GLN A 145 -6.29 -11.25 -4.85
C GLN A 145 -5.75 -11.12 -3.42
N PHE A 146 -4.52 -10.61 -3.31
CA PHE A 146 -3.87 -10.32 -2.02
C PHE A 146 -4.51 -9.10 -1.36
N VAL A 147 -4.92 -9.24 -0.10
CA VAL A 147 -5.19 -8.08 0.77
C VAL A 147 -3.90 -7.81 1.55
N ILE A 148 -3.25 -6.69 1.26
CA ILE A 148 -2.04 -6.25 1.95
C ILE A 148 -2.43 -5.04 2.78
N ALA A 149 -2.41 -5.19 4.11
CA ALA A 149 -2.45 -4.04 5.00
C ALA A 149 -1.12 -3.28 4.87
N GLY A 150 -1.18 -2.03 4.41
CA GLY A 150 0.00 -1.21 4.16
C GLY A 150 0.60 -0.61 5.44
N TYR A 151 1.89 -0.33 5.41
CA TYR A 151 2.62 0.46 6.40
C TYR A 151 3.37 1.58 5.68
N VAL A 152 3.33 2.79 6.23
CA VAL A 152 4.05 3.97 5.74
C VAL A 152 4.98 4.48 6.85
N PRO A 153 6.19 4.97 6.55
CA PRO A 153 7.06 5.57 7.56
C PRO A 153 6.34 6.70 8.30
N GLY A 154 6.57 6.78 9.61
CA GLY A 154 5.87 7.71 10.50
C GLY A 154 5.88 9.18 10.07
N GLY A 155 4.88 9.90 10.57
CA GLY A 155 4.76 11.33 10.34
C GLY A 155 5.71 12.15 11.22
N ASP A 156 6.31 13.19 10.65
CA ASP A 156 6.91 14.25 11.47
C ASP A 156 5.77 15.12 11.99
N LEU A 157 5.41 14.97 13.27
CA LEU A 157 4.49 15.89 13.94
C LEU A 157 5.26 17.18 14.29
N THR A 158 4.95 18.28 13.62
CA THR A 158 5.37 19.60 14.10
C THR A 158 4.24 20.19 14.91
N ARG A 159 4.52 20.46 16.20
CA ARG A 159 3.63 21.15 17.13
C ARG A 159 3.28 22.56 16.64
#